data_AF-A0A970BMJ6-F1
#
_entry.id   AF-A0A970BMJ6-F1
#
_cell.length_a   1.000
_cell.length_b   1.000
_cell.length_c   1.000
_cell.angle_alpha   90.00
_cell.angle_beta   90.00
_cell.angle_gamma   90.00
#
_symmetry.space_group_name_H-M   'P 1'
#
loop_
_entity.id
_entity.type
_entity.pdbx_description
1 polymer ?
#
loop_
_entity_poly.entity_id
_entity_poly.type
_entity_poly.pdbx_seq_one_letter_code
_entity_poly.pdbx_strand_id
1 'polypeptide(L)' 'MRHKRTDYCGKLSEKAINKKVTVMGWVQRRRDHGKLIFIDLRDISGIVQIVFDYELDSSLFSTAEELR' A
#
# COMPACT_ATOMS: atom_id res chain seq x y z
N MET A 1 5.67 18.15 -1.66
CA MET A 1 4.72 17.69 -2.71
C MET A 1 3.42 17.28 -2.04
N ARG A 2 2.26 17.70 -2.56
CA ARG A 2 0.96 17.24 -2.07
C ARG A 2 0.55 16.04 -2.92
N HIS A 3 0.64 14.83 -2.38
CA HIS A 3 0.08 13.65 -3.06
C HIS A 3 -1.43 13.82 -3.20
N LYS A 4 -2.00 13.43 -4.34
CA LYS A 4 -3.44 13.48 -4.62
C LYS A 4 -3.94 12.06 -4.84
N ARG A 5 -5.00 11.66 -4.12
CA ARG A 5 -5.67 10.37 -4.30
C ARG A 5 -6.15 10.25 -5.75
N THR A 6 -5.81 9.15 -6.42
CA THR A 6 -6.36 8.80 -7.75
C THR A 6 -7.45 7.74 -7.60
N ASP A 7 -7.33 6.85 -6.62
CA ASP A 7 -8.19 5.69 -6.46
C ASP A 7 -8.54 5.44 -5.00
N TYR A 8 -9.71 4.82 -4.80
CA TYR A 8 -10.19 4.37 -3.50
C TYR A 8 -9.83 2.89 -3.29
N CYS A 9 -9.46 2.51 -2.06
CA CYS A 9 -8.91 1.20 -1.73
C CYS A 9 -9.82 0.05 -2.19
N GLY A 10 -11.11 0.10 -1.88
CA GLY A 10 -12.11 -0.91 -2.26
C GLY A 10 -12.64 -0.79 -3.69
N LYS A 11 -12.10 0.11 -4.52
CA LYS A 11 -12.50 0.26 -5.93
C LYS A 11 -11.49 -0.27 -6.94
N LEU A 12 -10.31 -0.73 -6.47
CA LEU A 12 -9.32 -1.34 -7.35
C LEU A 12 -9.82 -2.69 -7.86
N SER A 13 -9.57 -2.93 -9.15
CA SER A 13 -9.93 -4.16 -9.86
C SER A 13 -8.89 -4.41 -10.96
N GLU A 14 -9.06 -5.48 -11.72
CA GLU A 14 -8.18 -5.83 -12.86
C GLU A 14 -8.01 -4.70 -13.88
N LYS A 15 -8.97 -3.76 -13.97
CA LYS A 15 -8.86 -2.55 -14.81
C LYS A 15 -7.70 -1.63 -14.42
N ALA A 16 -7.11 -1.80 -13.23
CA ALA A 16 -5.98 -1.03 -12.73
C ALA A 16 -4.61 -1.70 -12.99
N ILE A 17 -4.57 -2.91 -13.56
CA ILE A 17 -3.32 -3.59 -13.90
C ILE A 17 -2.45 -2.69 -14.78
N ASN A 18 -1.15 -2.65 -14.48
CA ASN A 18 -0.13 -1.82 -15.14
C ASN A 18 -0.35 -0.30 -15.05
N LYS A 19 -1.24 0.19 -14.19
CA LYS A 19 -1.45 1.63 -13.95
C LYS A 19 -0.80 2.07 -12.65
N LYS A 20 -0.19 3.26 -12.68
CA LYS A 20 0.27 3.93 -11.46
C LYS A 20 -0.93 4.56 -10.76
N VAL A 21 -1.19 4.14 -9.54
CA VAL A 21 -2.29 4.64 -8.70
C VAL A 21 -1.75 5.25 -7.41
N THR A 22 -2.52 6.13 -6.79
CA THR A 22 -2.27 6.69 -5.46
C THR A 22 -3.50 6.45 -4.60
N VAL A 23 -3.37 5.54 -3.65
CA VAL A 23 -4.37 5.25 -2.61
C VAL A 23 -3.97 5.96 -1.31
N MET A 24 -4.95 6.22 -0.46
CA MET A 24 -4.74 6.89 0.83
C MET A 24 -5.75 6.34 1.83
N GLY A 25 -5.33 6.11 3.07
CA GLY A 25 -6.17 5.53 4.10
C GLY A 25 -5.42 5.37 5.41
N TRP A 26 -5.91 4.48 6.27
CA TRP A 26 -5.30 4.11 7.54
C TRP A 26 -4.82 2.68 7.48
N VAL A 27 -3.67 2.42 8.11
CA VAL A 27 -3.16 1.05 8.29
C VAL A 27 -4.15 0.30 9.15
N GLN A 28 -4.76 -0.74 8.60
CA GLN A 28 -5.63 -1.63 9.37
C GLN A 28 -4.83 -2.76 10.00
N ARG A 29 -3.87 -3.32 9.23
CA ARG A 29 -3.04 -4.43 9.67
C ARG A 29 -1.69 -4.38 8.94
N ARG A 30 -0.62 -4.58 9.70
CA ARG A 30 0.73 -4.85 9.20
C ARG A 30 1.06 -6.32 9.39
N ARG A 31 1.61 -6.97 8.36
CA ARG A 31 2.12 -8.35 8.42
C ARG A 31 3.54 -8.34 7.89
N ASP A 32 4.46 -8.83 8.70
CA ASP A 32 5.89 -8.84 8.42
C ASP A 32 6.35 -10.28 8.21
N HIS A 33 6.98 -10.53 7.06
CA HIS A 33 7.51 -11.83 6.66
C HIS A 33 9.03 -11.75 6.40
N GLY A 34 9.74 -10.82 7.09
CA GLY A 34 11.19 -10.64 6.97
C GLY A 34 11.55 -9.71 5.82
N LYS A 35 11.62 -10.22 4.59
CA LYS A 35 11.93 -9.40 3.39
C LYS A 35 10.69 -8.83 2.68
N LEU A 36 9.50 -9.15 3.19
CA LEU A 36 8.22 -8.71 2.64
C LEU A 36 7.37 -8.12 3.75
N ILE A 37 6.84 -6.92 3.52
CA ILE A 37 5.84 -6.29 4.40
C ILE A 37 4.54 -6.16 3.62
N PHE A 38 3.47 -6.68 4.21
CA PHE A 38 2.11 -6.51 3.72
C PHE A 38 1.37 -5.50 4.61
N ILE A 39 0.80 -4.48 3.99
CA ILE A 39 -0.06 -3.51 4.65
C ILE A 39 -1.46 -3.64 4.07
N ASP A 40 -2.42 -3.95 4.95
CA ASP A 40 -3.84 -3.82 4.62
C ASP A 40 -4.24 -2.36 4.90
N LEU A 41 -4.38 -1.56 3.83
CA LEU A 41 -4.77 -0.15 3.91
C LEU A 41 -6.28 -0.02 3.76
N ARG A 42 -6.94 0.62 4.73
CA ARG A 42 -8.38 0.84 4.73
C ARG A 42 -8.72 2.30 4.44
N ASP A 43 -9.73 2.50 3.61
CA ASP A 43 -10.49 3.74 3.54
C ASP A 43 -12.01 3.46 3.62
N ILE A 44 -12.84 4.48 3.40
CA ILE A 44 -14.30 4.36 3.46
C ILE A 44 -14.88 3.36 2.45
N SER A 45 -14.17 3.08 1.36
CA SER A 45 -14.63 2.18 0.31
C SER A 45 -14.28 0.71 0.55
N GLY A 46 -13.30 0.42 1.41
CA GLY A 46 -12.82 -0.95 1.63
C GLY A 46 -11.35 -1.02 1.96
N ILE A 47 -10.74 -2.19 1.68
CA ILE A 47 -9.35 -2.52 1.98
C ILE A 47 -8.60 -2.79 0.67
N VAL A 48 -7.35 -2.37 0.60
CA VAL A 48 -6.37 -2.81 -0.42
C VAL A 48 -5.13 -3.36 0.27
N GLN A 49 -4.54 -4.40 -0.29
CA GLN A 49 -3.24 -4.90 0.14
C GLN A 49 -2.11 -4.19 -0.60
N ILE A 50 -1.15 -3.65 0.14
CA ILE A 50 0.09 -3.08 -0.38
C ILE A 50 1.23 -4.02 0.03
N VAL A 51 2.12 -4.32 -0.92
CA VAL A 51 3.30 -5.17 -0.69
C VAL A 51 4.55 -4.33 -0.86
N PHE A 52 5.42 -4.35 0.13
CA PHE A 52 6.76 -3.80 0.08
C PHE A 52 7.75 -4.95 0.06
N ASP A 53 8.67 -4.93 -0.91
CA ASP A 53 9.70 -5.94 -1.11
C ASP A 53 11.08 -5.29 -0.95
N TYR A 54 11.87 -5.83 -0.02
CA TYR A 54 13.21 -5.34 0.28
C TYR A 54 14.14 -5.39 -0.94
N GLU A 55 13.98 -6.40 -1.81
CA GLU A 55 14.84 -6.57 -2.98
C GLU A 55 14.49 -5.59 -4.11
N LEU A 56 13.27 -5.05 -4.13
CA LEU A 56 12.85 -4.03 -5.10
C LEU A 56 13.28 -2.62 -4.69
N ASP A 57 13.11 -2.25 -3.41
CA ASP A 57 13.49 -0.94 -2.89
C ASP A 57 13.69 -0.98 -1.37
N SER A 58 14.94 -1.11 -0.94
CA SER A 58 15.30 -1.19 0.49
C SER A 58 15.00 0.11 1.25
N SER A 59 15.04 1.28 0.58
CA SER A 59 14.76 2.56 1.24
C SER A 59 13.26 2.71 1.53
N LEU A 60 12.42 2.32 0.58
CA LEU A 60 10.97 2.29 0.74
C LEU A 60 10.58 1.23 1.77
N PHE A 61 11.27 0.09 1.77
CA PHE A 61 11.05 -0.96 2.75
C PHE A 61 11.27 -0.47 4.18
N SER A 62 12.39 0.21 4.47
CA SER A 62 12.63 0.78 5.80
C SER A 62 11.57 1.80 6.22
N THR A 63 11.03 2.58 5.27
CA THR A 63 9.90 3.48 5.57
C THR A 63 8.64 2.69 5.94
N ALA A 64 8.40 1.55 5.28
CA ALA A 64 7.25 0.69 5.57
C ALA A 64 7.38 -0.07 6.91
N GLU A 65 8.59 -0.25 7.44
CA GLU A 65 8.83 -0.82 8.78
C GLU A 65 8.26 0.05 9.91
N GLU A 66 8.22 1.37 9.71
CA GLU A 66 7.76 2.33 10.72
C GLU A 66 6.22 2.48 10.77
N LEU A 67 5.50 1.93 9.78
CA LEU A 67 4.04 2.04 9.68
C LEU A 67 3.33 1.32 10.84
N ARG A 68 2.30 1.97 11.40
CA ARG A 68 1.46 1.44 12.49
C ARG A 68 -0.02 1.57 12.19
#